data_AF-A0A920NRH6-F1
#
_entry.id   AF-A0A920NRH6-F1
#
_cell.length_a   1.000
_cell.length_b   1.000
_cell.length_c   1.000
_cell.angle_alpha   90.00
_cell.angle_beta   90.00
_cell.angle_gamma   90.00
#
_symmetry.space_group_name_H-M   'P 1'
#
loop_
_entity.id
_entity.type
_entity.pdbx_description
1 polymer ?
#
loop_
_entity_poly.entity_id
_entity_poly.type
_entity_poly.pdbx_seq_one_letter_code
_entity_poly.pdbx_strand_id
1 'polypeptide(L)'
;MRYGENPHQSAAVYQDPNNRSKNILNAKIHQGKQLSYNNIMDADAALSCLKEFDLTSCVVVKHANPCGVAIGDELIDVYTRAFNADSLSSFGGIIALNRTCSAVLQKLLVVCSLKLF
;
A
#
# COMPACT_ATOMS: atom_id res chain seq x y z
N MET A 1 1.12 -14.29 -12.74
CA MET A 1 0.86 -14.12 -11.29
C MET A 1 0.59 -15.48 -10.67
N ARG A 2 0.48 -15.60 -9.34
CA ARG A 2 0.10 -16.88 -8.70
C ARG A 2 -1.31 -17.34 -9.10
N TYR A 3 -2.25 -16.40 -9.17
CA TYR A 3 -3.64 -16.54 -9.64
C TYR A 3 -4.22 -15.12 -9.82
N GLY A 4 -5.43 -15.02 -10.35
CA GLY A 4 -6.21 -13.78 -10.49
C GLY A 4 -6.82 -13.32 -9.18
N GLU A 5 -8.02 -12.75 -9.22
CA GLU A 5 -8.74 -12.31 -8.02
C GLU A 5 -9.05 -13.50 -7.09
N ASN A 6 -9.39 -14.64 -7.70
CA ASN A 6 -9.69 -15.90 -7.03
C ASN A 6 -8.74 -17.04 -7.48
N PRO A 7 -8.52 -18.08 -6.65
CA PRO A 7 -7.54 -19.14 -6.95
C PRO A 7 -7.75 -19.90 -8.27
N HIS A 8 -8.99 -20.00 -8.74
CA HIS A 8 -9.33 -20.70 -9.99
C HIS A 8 -9.08 -19.86 -11.25
N GLN A 9 -8.74 -18.57 -11.10
CA GLN A 9 -8.51 -17.65 -12.20
C GLN A 9 -7.02 -17.53 -12.50
N SER A 10 -6.66 -17.50 -13.79
CA SER A 10 -5.30 -17.18 -14.22
C SER A 10 -5.14 -15.67 -14.43
N ALA A 11 -3.94 -15.14 -14.18
CA ALA A 11 -3.64 -13.72 -14.37
C ALA A 11 -2.17 -13.45 -14.73
N ALA A 12 -1.97 -12.36 -15.47
CA ALA A 12 -0.67 -11.81 -15.83
C ALA A 12 -0.68 -10.30 -15.56
N VAL A 13 0.52 -9.75 -15.30
CA VAL A 13 0.75 -8.31 -15.15
C VAL A 13 1.52 -7.85 -16.37
N TYR A 14 1.11 -6.72 -16.94
CA TYR A 14 1.78 -6.09 -18.05
C TYR A 14 2.18 -4.68 -17.66
N GLN A 15 3.37 -4.26 -18.09
CA GLN A 15 3.94 -2.96 -17.83
C GLN A 15 4.39 -2.38 -19.16
N ASP A 16 4.06 -1.12 -19.41
CA ASP A 16 4.58 -0.40 -20.56
C ASP A 16 6.07 -0.10 -20.34
N PRO A 17 6.98 -0.62 -21.18
CA PRO A 17 8.43 -0.40 -21.04
C PRO A 17 8.84 1.07 -21.19
N ASN A 18 7.98 1.95 -21.71
CA ASN A 18 8.22 3.39 -21.82
C ASN A 18 7.66 4.20 -20.65
N ASN A 19 6.81 3.61 -19.80
CA ASN A 19 6.21 4.31 -18.67
C ASN A 19 7.22 4.47 -17.52
N ARG A 20 7.51 5.73 -17.15
CA ARG A 20 8.41 6.09 -16.05
C ARG A 20 7.70 6.70 -14.83
N SER A 21 6.36 6.70 -14.84
CA SER A 21 5.55 7.25 -13.75
C SER A 21 5.73 6.47 -12.44
N LYS A 22 5.43 7.11 -11.31
CA LYS A 22 5.37 6.45 -9.99
C LYS A 22 4.06 5.68 -9.85
N ASN A 23 4.13 4.37 -10.08
CA ASN A 23 3.02 3.41 -9.99
C ASN A 23 3.50 2.08 -9.39
N ILE A 24 2.55 1.21 -9.02
CA ILE A 24 2.84 -0.07 -8.34
C ILE A 24 3.72 -0.99 -9.18
N LEU A 25 3.56 -1.00 -10.51
CA LEU A 25 4.30 -1.90 -11.40
C LEU A 25 5.76 -1.45 -11.57
N ASN A 26 6.04 -0.17 -11.39
CA ASN A 26 7.39 0.40 -11.43
C ASN A 26 8.09 0.34 -10.05
N ALA A 27 7.39 -0.11 -9.00
CA ALA A 27 7.90 -0.06 -7.64
C ALA A 27 8.92 -1.18 -7.35
N LYS A 28 9.86 -0.88 -6.46
CA LYS A 28 10.81 -1.88 -5.96
C LYS A 28 10.19 -2.67 -4.80
N ILE A 29 10.16 -4.00 -4.94
CA ILE A 29 9.78 -4.91 -3.84
C ILE A 29 11.02 -5.18 -2.99
N HIS A 30 10.97 -4.80 -1.72
CA HIS A 30 12.09 -4.99 -0.78
C HIS A 30 12.07 -6.34 -0.05
N GLN A 31 10.88 -6.87 0.21
CA GLN A 31 10.68 -8.09 0.99
C GLN A 31 9.32 -8.72 0.68
N GLY A 32 9.11 -9.95 1.16
CA GLY A 32 7.84 -10.65 1.06
C GLY A 32 7.74 -11.60 -0.13
N LYS A 33 6.57 -12.22 -0.25
CA LYS A 33 6.24 -13.10 -1.37
C LYS A 33 5.90 -12.28 -2.61
N GLN A 34 5.91 -12.93 -3.77
CA GLN A 34 5.38 -12.32 -4.99
C GLN A 34 3.95 -11.81 -4.79
N LEU A 35 3.69 -10.56 -5.22
CA LEU A 35 2.40 -9.90 -5.10
C LEU A 35 1.29 -10.71 -5.81
N SER A 36 0.13 -10.82 -5.16
CA SER A 36 -1.09 -11.35 -5.77
C SER A 36 -1.80 -10.27 -6.61
N TYR A 37 -2.80 -10.67 -7.39
CA TYR A 37 -3.68 -9.75 -8.12
C TYR A 37 -4.29 -8.72 -7.17
N ASN A 38 -4.91 -9.20 -6.09
CA ASN A 38 -5.55 -8.35 -5.09
C ASN A 38 -4.55 -7.41 -4.40
N ASN A 39 -3.30 -7.85 -4.16
CA ASN A 39 -2.28 -6.96 -3.59
C ASN A 39 -1.92 -5.81 -4.53
N ILE A 40 -1.86 -6.04 -5.83
CA ILE A 40 -1.58 -4.97 -6.80
C ILE A 40 -2.76 -3.99 -6.84
N MET A 41 -4.00 -4.51 -6.86
CA MET A 41 -5.19 -3.66 -6.89
C MET A 41 -5.33 -2.81 -5.61
N ASP A 42 -5.16 -3.42 -4.44
CA ASP A 42 -5.25 -2.70 -3.16
C ASP A 42 -4.11 -1.68 -3.02
N ALA A 43 -2.90 -2.01 -3.50
CA ALA A 43 -1.79 -1.06 -3.49
C ALA A 43 -2.00 0.12 -4.43
N ASP A 44 -2.60 -0.10 -5.61
CA ASP A 44 -2.90 0.97 -6.55
C ASP A 44 -4.00 1.91 -6.03
N ALA A 45 -5.03 1.34 -5.41
CA ALA A 45 -6.07 2.11 -4.71
C ALA A 45 -5.49 2.93 -3.55
N ALA A 46 -4.62 2.32 -2.73
CA ALA A 46 -3.97 3.01 -1.63
C ALA A 46 -3.06 4.14 -2.12
N LEU A 47 -2.27 3.91 -3.18
CA LEU A 47 -1.39 4.92 -3.78
C LEU A 47 -2.20 6.08 -4.37
N SER A 48 -3.30 5.78 -5.07
CA SER A 48 -4.15 6.80 -5.69
C SER A 48 -4.79 7.69 -4.63
N CYS A 49 -5.33 7.11 -3.56
CA CYS A 49 -5.86 7.89 -2.43
C CYS A 49 -4.77 8.70 -1.72
N LEU A 50 -3.60 8.11 -1.51
CA LEU A 50 -2.48 8.77 -0.85
C LEU A 50 -1.96 10.01 -1.60
N LYS A 51 -2.04 10.00 -2.94
CA LYS A 51 -1.60 11.11 -3.81
C LYS A 51 -2.43 12.38 -3.64
N GLU A 52 -3.63 12.30 -3.07
CA GLU A 52 -4.48 13.47 -2.80
C GLU A 52 -3.99 14.32 -1.61
N PHE A 53 -2.96 13.87 -0.88
CA PHE A 53 -2.47 14.53 0.33
C PHE A 53 -1.03 15.02 0.20
N ASP A 54 -0.84 16.32 0.35
CA ASP A 54 0.49 16.95 0.43
C ASP A 54 1.14 16.79 1.82
N LEU A 55 0.35 16.89 2.90
CA LEU A 55 0.80 16.72 4.29
C LEU A 55 1.20 15.28 4.59
N THR A 56 1.98 15.03 5.66
CA THR A 56 2.33 13.65 6.05
C THR A 56 1.07 12.83 6.26
N SER A 57 0.93 11.74 5.51
CA SER A 57 -0.31 10.97 5.42
C SER A 57 -0.09 9.46 5.41
N CYS A 58 -1.10 8.74 5.90
CA CYS A 58 -1.20 7.29 5.87
C CYS A 58 -2.58 6.89 5.38
N VAL A 59 -2.63 5.92 4.46
CA VAL A 59 -3.85 5.33 3.93
C VAL A 59 -3.78 3.81 4.13
N VAL A 60 -4.86 3.23 4.65
CA VAL A 60 -5.06 1.78 4.79
C VAL A 60 -6.23 1.36 3.91
N VAL A 61 -5.98 0.38 3.03
CA VAL A 61 -6.97 -0.16 2.08
C VAL A 61 -7.11 -1.66 2.28
N LYS A 62 -8.34 -2.16 2.13
CA LYS A 62 -8.63 -3.59 2.03
C LYS A 62 -9.75 -3.80 1.00
N HIS A 63 -9.56 -4.74 0.08
CA HIS A 63 -10.53 -5.04 -0.99
C HIS A 63 -10.92 -3.80 -1.81
N ALA A 64 -9.93 -2.98 -2.16
CA ALA A 64 -10.05 -1.68 -2.85
C ALA A 64 -10.82 -0.59 -2.09
N ASN A 65 -11.21 -0.81 -0.83
CA ASN A 65 -11.88 0.17 0.01
C ASN A 65 -10.92 0.77 1.06
N PRO A 66 -10.79 2.10 1.15
CA PRO A 66 -10.09 2.73 2.27
C PRO A 66 -10.85 2.46 3.58
N CYS A 67 -10.18 1.83 4.54
CA CYS A 67 -10.71 1.61 5.89
C CYS A 67 -10.08 2.54 6.93
N GLY A 68 -8.99 3.23 6.58
CA GLY A 68 -8.34 4.20 7.45
C GLY A 68 -7.53 5.23 6.68
N VAL A 69 -7.70 6.51 7.02
CA VAL A 69 -6.94 7.62 6.45
C VAL A 69 -6.61 8.61 7.55
N ALA A 70 -5.36 9.06 7.62
CA ALA A 70 -4.95 10.11 8.53
C ALA A 70 -3.89 11.02 7.90
N ILE A 71 -3.88 12.27 8.33
CA ILE A 71 -2.85 13.28 8.03
C ILE A 71 -2.33 13.90 9.34
N GLY A 72 -1.12 14.46 9.35
CA GLY A 72 -0.56 15.10 10.54
C GLY A 72 0.92 15.47 10.35
N ASP A 73 1.63 15.69 11.45
CA ASP A 73 3.06 16.05 11.41
C ASP A 73 3.95 14.81 11.56
N GLU A 74 3.64 13.97 12.57
CA GLU A 74 4.45 12.81 12.94
C GLU A 74 3.93 11.52 12.31
N LEU A 75 4.78 10.86 11.50
CA LEU A 75 4.40 9.69 10.72
C LEU A 75 3.89 8.52 11.59
N ILE A 76 4.43 8.36 12.80
CA ILE A 76 4.02 7.28 13.72
C ILE A 76 2.61 7.53 14.28
N ASP A 77 2.27 8.76 14.59
CA ASP A 77 0.92 9.13 15.01
C ASP A 77 -0.06 8.95 13.84
N VAL A 78 0.30 9.48 12.67
CA VAL A 78 -0.50 9.37 11.45
C VAL A 78 -0.79 7.91 11.10
N TYR A 79 0.21 7.03 11.15
CA TYR A 79 0.02 5.59 10.98
C TYR A 79 -0.94 5.02 12.04
N THR A 80 -0.71 5.33 13.30
CA THR A 80 -1.49 4.79 14.43
C THR A 80 -2.95 5.18 14.34
N ARG A 81 -3.24 6.44 13.97
CA ARG A 81 -4.63 6.91 13.79
C ARG A 81 -5.29 6.27 12.58
N ALA A 82 -4.59 6.17 11.44
CA ALA A 82 -5.14 5.53 10.24
C ALA A 82 -5.48 4.04 10.52
N PHE A 83 -4.56 3.29 11.14
CA PHE A 83 -4.79 1.89 11.48
C PHE A 83 -5.95 1.70 12.47
N ASN A 84 -6.11 2.60 13.44
CA ASN A 84 -7.14 2.50 14.46
C ASN A 84 -8.51 3.09 14.04
N ALA A 85 -8.62 3.72 12.86
CA ALA A 85 -9.90 4.18 12.34
C ALA A 85 -10.90 3.02 12.19
N ASP A 86 -10.40 1.88 11.69
CA ASP A 86 -11.07 0.58 11.74
C ASP A 86 -9.98 -0.51 11.84
N SER A 87 -9.60 -0.86 13.07
CA SER A 87 -8.51 -1.81 13.32
C SER A 87 -8.83 -3.23 12.88
N LEU A 88 -10.11 -3.62 12.87
CA LEU A 88 -10.55 -4.94 12.43
C LEU A 88 -10.39 -5.07 10.91
N SER A 89 -10.82 -4.06 10.15
CA SER A 89 -10.61 -4.05 8.70
C SER A 89 -9.15 -3.81 8.32
N SER A 90 -8.42 -3.00 9.07
CA SER A 90 -7.00 -2.73 8.81
C SER A 90 -6.12 -3.99 8.90
N PHE A 91 -6.55 -5.00 9.66
CA PHE A 91 -5.87 -6.28 9.72
C PHE A 91 -5.88 -6.98 8.34
N GLY A 92 -4.68 -7.21 7.80
CA GLY A 92 -4.48 -7.80 6.47
C GLY A 92 -4.66 -6.83 5.30
N GLY A 93 -4.78 -5.53 5.56
CA GLY A 93 -4.85 -4.49 4.54
C GLY A 93 -3.48 -4.08 3.99
N ILE A 94 -3.51 -3.26 2.94
CA ILE A 94 -2.34 -2.55 2.40
C ILE A 94 -2.24 -1.18 3.06
N ILE A 95 -1.02 -0.82 3.47
CA ILE A 95 -0.70 0.44 4.14
C ILE A 95 0.22 1.25 3.24
N ALA A 96 -0.15 2.48 2.93
CA ALA A 96 0.59 3.40 2.09
C ALA A 96 0.94 4.67 2.87
N LEU A 97 2.18 5.15 2.72
CA LEU A 97 2.71 6.34 3.40
C LEU A 97 3.32 7.29 2.35
N ASN A 98 3.08 8.61 2.46
CA ASN A 98 3.66 9.59 1.52
C ASN A 98 4.97 10.22 2.02
N ARG A 99 5.54 9.66 3.09
CA ARG A 99 6.86 10.01 3.64
C ARG A 99 7.68 8.74 3.84
N THR A 100 9.00 8.92 3.91
CA THR A 100 9.93 7.83 4.15
C THR A 100 9.62 7.13 5.48
N CYS A 101 9.41 5.82 5.41
CA CYS A 101 9.16 4.99 6.58
C CYS A 101 10.37 4.95 7.52
N SER A 102 10.22 5.42 8.76
CA SER A 102 11.29 5.45 9.76
C SER A 102 11.63 4.03 10.25
N ALA A 103 12.84 3.84 10.80
CA ALA A 103 13.26 2.53 11.32
C ALA A 103 12.35 2.00 12.45
N VAL A 104 11.71 2.91 13.20
CA VAL A 104 10.72 2.56 14.24
C VAL A 104 9.48 1.95 13.59
N LEU A 105 8.95 2.60 12.56
CA LEU A 105 7.77 2.14 11.83
C LEU A 105 8.04 0.85 11.04
N GLN A 106 9.25 0.68 10.49
CA GLN A 106 9.65 -0.56 9.80
C GLN A 106 9.58 -1.79 10.70
N LYS A 107 9.89 -1.66 12.00
CA LYS A 107 9.75 -2.77 12.97
C LYS A 107 8.29 -3.11 13.28
N LEU A 108 7.40 -2.12 13.13
CA LEU A 108 5.97 -2.26 13.38
C LEU A 108 5.21 -2.80 12.15
N LEU A 109 5.73 -2.56 10.95
CA LEU A 109 5.15 -2.97 9.67
C LEU A 109 5.80 -4.26 9.15
N VAL A 110 5.07 -5.39 9.16
CA VAL A 110 5.50 -6.68 8.56
C VAL A 110 5.01 -6.84 7.10
N VAL A 111 4.65 -5.75 6.41
CA VAL A 111 3.98 -5.81 5.10
C VAL A 111 4.85 -5.18 4.00
N CYS A 112 4.81 -5.77 2.79
CA CYS A 112 5.55 -5.39 1.59
C CYS A 112 5.70 -3.87 1.44
N SER A 113 6.88 -3.36 1.78
CA SER A 113 7.22 -1.95 1.54
C SER A 113 7.50 -1.77 0.06
N LEU A 114 6.57 -1.11 -0.64
CA LEU A 114 6.76 -0.61 -1.99
C LEU A 114 7.32 0.80 -1.87
N LYS A 115 8.63 0.93 -2.10
CA LYS A 115 9.27 2.25 -2.07
C LYS A 115 8.95 2.97 -3.38
N LEU A 116 8.00 3.91 -3.31
CA LEU A 116 7.63 4.81 -4.41
C LEU A 116 8.24 6.22 -4.27
N PHE A 117 9.08 6.41 -3.24
CA PHE A 117 9.77 7.65 -2.91
C PHE A 117 11.22 7.38 -2.54
#